data_AF-A0A177EEM6-F1
#
_entry.id   AF-A0A177EEM6-F1
#
_cell.length_a   1.000
_cell.length_b   1.000
_cell.length_c   1.000
_cell.angle_alpha   90.00
_cell.angle_beta   90.00
_cell.angle_gamma   90.00
#
_symmetry.space_group_name_H-M   'P 1'
#
loop_
_entity.id
_entity.type
_entity.pdbx_description
1 polymer ?
#
loop_
_entity_poly.entity_id
_entity_poly.type
_entity_poly.pdbx_seq_one_letter_code
_entity_poly.pdbx_strand_id
1 'polypeptide(L)'
;MREDCFYFITAACARGSECIYRHSLPAKNTQTICNNWTRGIECEEECIYRHSRYQVRTKKNVHCHWDKQGGCKKTKCEYLHWSNRPNLLNLSQIHSAITEAPAPVHAHPCTPMPAHAHVHAHAPVVPSDYMIDRKAIEDIEKEITELNQFFRF
;
A
#
# COMPACT_ATOMS: atom_id res chain seq x y z
N MET A 1 1.56 -25.09 6.66
CA MET A 1 1.91 -23.68 6.41
C MET A 1 2.06 -23.42 4.92
N ARG A 2 1.31 -22.46 4.35
CA ARG A 2 1.27 -22.19 2.91
C ARG A 2 2.23 -21.06 2.49
N GLU A 3 2.93 -21.25 1.37
CA GLU A 3 3.82 -20.28 0.74
C GLU A 3 3.02 -19.31 -0.16
N ASP A 4 3.44 -18.04 -0.21
CA ASP A 4 2.81 -17.00 -1.03
C ASP A 4 3.12 -17.18 -2.52
N CYS A 5 2.13 -16.91 -3.36
CA CYS A 5 2.32 -16.91 -4.80
C CYS A 5 3.25 -15.77 -5.24
N PHE A 6 4.39 -16.10 -5.81
CA PHE A 6 5.35 -15.13 -6.35
C PHE A 6 4.71 -14.13 -7.33
N TYR A 7 3.88 -14.61 -8.27
CA TYR A 7 3.23 -13.75 -9.26
C TYR A 7 2.19 -12.83 -8.64
N PHE A 8 1.45 -13.29 -7.63
CA PHE A 8 0.47 -12.46 -6.94
C PHE A 8 1.14 -11.35 -6.11
N ILE A 9 2.25 -11.67 -5.44
CA ILE A 9 3.01 -10.69 -4.64
C ILE A 9 3.66 -9.62 -5.54
N THR A 10 4.17 -10.00 -6.72
CA THR A 10 4.89 -9.07 -7.60
C THR A 10 4.01 -8.34 -8.61
N ALA A 11 2.92 -8.98 -9.06
CA ALA A 11 2.08 -8.58 -10.19
C ALA A 11 0.65 -9.16 -10.07
N ALA A 12 0.04 -9.54 -11.19
CA ALA A 12 -1.23 -10.27 -11.26
C ALA A 12 -0.97 -11.76 -11.57
N CYS A 13 -1.56 -12.65 -10.78
CA CYS A 13 -1.47 -14.09 -10.99
C CYS A 13 -2.57 -14.54 -11.97
N ALA A 14 -2.20 -15.17 -13.09
CA ALA A 14 -3.15 -15.64 -14.09
C ALA A 14 -4.02 -16.82 -13.63
N ARG A 15 -3.63 -17.52 -12.56
CA ARG A 15 -4.35 -18.69 -12.03
C ARG A 15 -5.56 -18.32 -11.16
N GLY A 16 -5.71 -17.05 -10.77
CA GLY A 16 -6.87 -16.60 -9.99
C GLY A 16 -7.05 -17.38 -8.67
N SER A 17 -8.27 -17.86 -8.42
CA SER A 17 -8.64 -18.68 -7.26
C SER A 17 -8.03 -20.08 -7.28
N GLU A 18 -7.74 -20.63 -8.45
CA GLU A 18 -7.19 -21.98 -8.65
C GLU A 18 -5.68 -22.06 -8.35
N CYS A 19 -5.10 -20.98 -7.83
CA CYS A 19 -3.69 -20.97 -7.48
C CYS A 19 -3.44 -21.82 -6.23
N ILE A 20 -2.58 -22.84 -6.36
CA ILE A 20 -2.14 -23.68 -5.25
C ILE A 20 -1.36 -22.89 -4.18
N TYR A 21 -0.82 -21.72 -4.55
CA TYR A 21 -0.08 -20.85 -3.67
C TYR A 21 -0.99 -19.78 -3.07
N ARG A 22 -0.65 -19.32 -1.88
CA ARG A 22 -1.46 -18.37 -1.13
C ARG A 22 -1.51 -17.00 -1.82
N HIS A 23 -2.73 -16.45 -1.94
CA HIS A 23 -2.98 -15.08 -2.37
C HIS A 23 -3.47 -14.26 -1.16
N SER A 24 -2.59 -13.44 -0.58
CA SER A 24 -2.94 -12.56 0.55
C SER A 24 -2.58 -11.12 0.22
N LEU A 25 -3.59 -10.26 0.15
CA LEU A 25 -3.42 -8.84 -0.16
C LEU A 25 -2.65 -8.08 0.94
N PRO A 26 -2.87 -8.35 2.25
CA PRO A 26 -2.01 -7.84 3.31
C PRO A 26 -0.53 -8.21 3.10
N ALA A 27 -0.24 -9.48 2.83
CA ALA A 27 1.13 -9.95 2.60
C ALA A 27 1.79 -9.35 1.34
N LYS A 28 0.98 -8.97 0.33
CA LYS A 28 1.46 -8.28 -0.89
C LYS A 28 1.97 -6.87 -0.61
N ASN A 29 1.34 -6.17 0.34
CA ASN A 29 1.68 -4.78 0.65
C ASN A 29 2.82 -4.66 1.68
N THR A 30 3.14 -5.76 2.36
CA THR A 30 4.19 -5.81 3.37
C THR A 30 5.47 -6.45 2.84
N GLN A 31 6.61 -5.84 3.16
CA GLN A 31 7.92 -6.38 2.79
C GLN A 31 8.53 -7.29 3.86
N THR A 32 7.96 -7.27 5.07
CA THR A 32 8.34 -8.06 6.23
C THR A 32 7.97 -9.52 6.02
N ILE A 33 8.97 -10.40 6.17
CA ILE A 33 8.78 -11.85 6.16
C ILE A 33 8.25 -12.28 7.52
N CYS A 34 7.30 -13.21 7.54
CA CYS A 34 6.80 -13.79 8.78
C CYS A 34 7.90 -14.60 9.48
N ASN A 35 8.15 -14.31 10.76
CA ASN A 35 9.15 -15.02 11.55
C ASN A 35 8.75 -16.47 11.83
N ASN A 36 7.49 -16.73 12.16
CA ASN A 36 6.99 -18.10 12.39
C ASN A 36 7.15 -18.94 11.12
N TRP A 37 6.81 -18.35 9.96
CA TRP A 37 6.99 -19.02 8.67
C TRP A 37 8.43 -19.34 8.34
N THR A 38 9.31 -18.38 8.56
CA THR A 38 10.75 -18.58 8.33
C THR A 38 11.31 -19.70 9.20
N ARG A 39 10.75 -19.89 10.40
CA ARG A 39 11.13 -20.93 11.36
C ARG A 39 10.41 -22.26 11.16
N GLY A 40 9.48 -22.36 10.21
CA GLY A 40 8.65 -23.55 9.99
C GLY A 40 7.62 -23.81 11.10
N ILE A 41 7.32 -22.82 11.92
CA ILE A 41 6.31 -22.87 12.98
C ILE A 41 4.97 -22.50 12.37
N GLU A 42 3.87 -23.05 12.86
CA GLU A 42 2.53 -22.71 12.39
C GLU A 42 2.22 -21.20 12.51
N CYS A 43 1.53 -20.69 11.51
CA CYS A 43 0.99 -19.34 11.47
C CYS A 43 -0.53 -19.42 11.44
N GLU A 44 -1.16 -18.33 11.83
CA GLU A 44 -2.57 -18.09 11.54
C GLU A 44 -2.86 -18.19 10.04
N GLU A 45 -4.03 -18.71 9.69
CA GLU A 45 -4.42 -18.97 8.29
C GLU A 45 -4.38 -17.69 7.44
N GLU A 46 -4.71 -16.55 8.07
CA GLU A 46 -4.77 -15.23 7.46
C GLU A 46 -3.59 -14.33 7.87
N CYS A 47 -2.40 -14.91 8.02
CA CYS A 47 -1.19 -14.17 8.42
C CYS A 47 -0.91 -12.94 7.54
N ILE A 48 -0.84 -11.75 8.13
CA ILE A 48 -0.62 -10.50 7.38
C ILE A 48 0.81 -10.35 6.82
N TYR A 49 1.75 -11.16 7.32
CA TYR A 49 3.16 -11.11 6.95
C TYR A 49 3.48 -12.04 5.77
N ARG A 50 4.58 -11.75 5.07
CA ARG A 50 4.95 -12.49 3.86
C ARG A 50 5.49 -13.89 4.18
N HIS A 51 4.95 -14.89 3.50
CA HIS A 51 5.36 -16.29 3.53
C HIS A 51 6.12 -16.64 2.24
N SER A 52 7.21 -15.93 1.97
CA SER A 52 7.99 -16.12 0.74
C SER A 52 9.45 -15.75 0.94
N ARG A 53 10.34 -16.57 0.37
CA ARG A 53 11.79 -16.36 0.38
C ARG A 53 12.22 -15.32 -0.64
N TYR A 54 11.33 -14.98 -1.58
CA TYR A 54 11.63 -14.01 -2.62
C TYR A 54 11.64 -12.60 -2.01
N GLN A 55 12.76 -11.91 -2.20
CA GLN A 55 12.86 -10.49 -1.86
C GLN A 55 12.01 -9.69 -2.85
N VAL A 56 10.90 -9.15 -2.37
CA VAL A 56 10.19 -8.11 -3.11
C VAL A 56 11.11 -6.91 -3.16
N ARG A 57 11.54 -6.55 -4.38
CA ARG A 57 12.53 -5.47 -4.58
C ARG A 57 12.03 -4.19 -3.90
N THR A 58 12.73 -3.78 -2.86
CA THR A 58 12.63 -2.44 -2.27
C THR A 58 13.09 -1.42 -3.30
N LYS A 59 12.52 -0.21 -3.24
CA LYS A 59 13.14 0.92 -3.94
C LYS A 59 14.55 1.07 -3.36
N LYS A 60 15.56 1.02 -4.23
CA LYS A 60 16.94 1.31 -3.84
C LYS A 60 16.99 2.76 -3.37
N ASN A 61 17.71 3.04 -2.29
CA ASN A 61 17.96 4.41 -1.78
C ASN A 61 18.92 5.21 -2.68
N VAL A 62 18.89 4.95 -3.99
CA VAL A 62 19.70 5.60 -5.01
C VAL A 62 18.75 6.22 -6.02
N HIS A 63 19.02 7.46 -6.41
CA HIS A 63 18.21 8.17 -7.39
C HIS A 63 18.33 7.56 -8.79
N CYS A 64 17.25 7.61 -9.56
CA CYS A 64 17.22 7.16 -10.94
C CYS A 64 18.10 8.07 -11.79
N HIS A 65 19.09 7.49 -12.44
CA HIS A 65 20.01 8.21 -13.31
C HIS A 65 19.28 8.91 -14.49
N TRP A 66 18.21 8.31 -14.99
CA TRP A 66 17.46 8.78 -16.16
C TRP A 66 16.53 9.96 -15.88
N ASP A 67 16.26 10.28 -14.61
CA ASP A 67 15.38 11.41 -14.26
C ASP A 67 15.90 12.74 -14.79
N LYS A 68 17.22 12.92 -14.78
CA LYS A 68 17.88 14.13 -15.30
C LYS A 68 18.08 14.10 -16.82
N GLN A 69 17.90 12.95 -17.46
CA GLN A 69 18.22 12.70 -18.87
C GLN A 69 16.97 12.50 -19.73
N GLY A 70 15.91 13.26 -19.43
CA GLY A 70 14.64 13.18 -20.17
C GLY A 70 13.57 12.30 -19.53
N GLY A 71 13.78 11.84 -18.30
CA GLY A 71 12.78 11.14 -17.48
C GLY A 71 12.81 9.62 -17.64
N CYS A 72 12.49 8.92 -16.55
CA CYS A 72 12.42 7.45 -16.55
C CYS A 72 11.18 6.94 -17.31
N LYS A 73 11.38 6.04 -18.27
CA LYS A 73 10.29 5.36 -19.01
C LYS A 73 9.80 4.06 -18.35
N LYS A 74 10.47 3.60 -17.28
CA LYS A 74 10.15 2.32 -16.62
C LYS A 74 8.94 2.50 -15.69
N THR A 75 7.86 1.77 -15.96
CA THR A 75 6.61 1.81 -15.18
C THR A 75 6.82 1.44 -13.72
N LYS A 76 7.69 0.47 -13.43
CA LYS A 76 8.09 0.07 -12.06
C LYS A 76 9.59 0.30 -11.89
N CYS A 77 9.99 1.57 -11.73
CA CYS A 77 11.38 1.91 -11.48
C CYS A 77 11.80 1.48 -10.07
N GLU A 78 12.98 0.86 -9.97
CA GLU A 78 13.56 0.39 -8.70
C GLU A 78 14.35 1.48 -7.98
N TYR A 79 14.54 2.64 -8.61
CA TYR A 79 15.32 3.78 -8.10
C TYR A 79 14.39 4.93 -7.71
N LEU A 80 14.86 5.82 -6.84
CA LEU A 80 14.09 6.98 -6.38
C LEU A 80 13.97 8.03 -7.50
N HIS A 81 12.77 8.56 -7.71
CA HIS A 81 12.56 9.66 -8.65
C HIS A 81 12.47 11.01 -7.94
N TRP A 82 13.06 12.06 -8.51
CA TRP A 82 13.11 13.39 -7.90
C TRP A 82 11.75 14.07 -7.88
N SER A 83 10.97 13.89 -8.95
CA SER A 83 9.54 14.13 -8.92
C SER A 83 8.89 12.86 -8.40
N ASN A 84 8.41 12.88 -7.16
CA ASN A 84 7.50 11.88 -6.64
C ASN A 84 6.15 12.03 -7.36
N ARG A 85 6.11 11.85 -8.68
CA ARG A 85 4.85 11.61 -9.36
C ARG A 85 4.41 10.25 -8.84
N PRO A 86 3.33 10.18 -8.02
CA PRO A 86 2.78 8.89 -7.67
C PRO A 86 2.53 8.16 -8.99
N ASN A 87 2.76 6.85 -8.96
CA ASN A 87 2.63 6.01 -10.13
C ASN A 87 1.14 5.95 -10.54
N LEU A 88 0.67 6.99 -11.25
CA LEU A 88 -0.71 7.15 -11.68
C LEU A 88 -1.09 6.16 -12.79
N LEU A 89 -0.16 5.30 -13.23
CA LEU A 89 -0.44 4.19 -14.13
C LEU A 89 -1.21 3.03 -13.46
N ASN A 90 -1.66 3.19 -12.21
CA ASN A 90 -2.57 2.26 -11.56
C ASN A 90 -3.95 2.85 -11.24
N LEU A 91 -4.35 3.96 -11.88
CA LEU A 91 -5.72 4.47 -11.79
C LEU A 91 -6.68 3.78 -12.78
N SER A 92 -6.17 3.11 -13.81
CA SER A 92 -6.99 2.38 -14.79
C SER A 92 -7.60 1.08 -14.25
N GLN A 93 -7.09 0.53 -13.14
CA GLN A 93 -7.73 -0.59 -12.44
C GLN A 93 -8.82 -0.16 -11.45
N ILE A 94 -8.90 1.13 -11.10
CA ILE A 94 -9.94 1.65 -10.19
C ILE A 94 -11.23 2.00 -10.95
N HIS A 95 -11.13 2.42 -12.22
CA HIS A 95 -12.30 2.77 -13.04
C HIS A 95 -13.12 1.59 -13.58
N SER A 96 -12.67 0.34 -13.46
CA SER A 96 -13.46 -0.82 -13.90
C SER A 96 -14.43 -1.35 -12.82
N ALA A 97 -14.38 -0.82 -11.59
CA ALA A 97 -15.27 -1.25 -10.50
C ALA A 97 -16.49 -0.33 -10.29
N ILE A 98 -16.69 0.69 -11.13
CA ILE A 98 -17.76 1.70 -10.95
C ILE A 98 -18.69 1.81 -12.19
N THR A 99 -18.43 1.06 -13.28
CA THR A 99 -19.19 1.21 -14.54
C THR A 99 -19.93 -0.05 -15.02
N GLU A 100 -20.29 -0.96 -14.11
CA GLU A 100 -21.37 -1.90 -14.41
C GLU A 100 -22.68 -1.39 -13.80
N ALA A 101 -23.43 -0.66 -14.62
CA ALA A 101 -24.85 -0.50 -14.40
C ALA A 101 -25.48 -1.90 -14.31
N PRO A 102 -26.33 -2.19 -13.30
CA PRO A 102 -26.94 -3.50 -13.19
C PRO A 102 -27.84 -3.76 -14.41
N ALA A 103 -27.58 -4.88 -15.08
CA ALA A 103 -28.46 -5.44 -16.11
C ALA A 103 -29.90 -5.61 -15.56
N PRO A 104 -30.94 -5.56 -16.42
CA PRO A 104 -32.32 -5.62 -15.99
C PRO A 104 -32.63 -7.01 -15.43
N VAL A 105 -32.74 -7.09 -14.10
CA VAL A 105 -33.21 -8.29 -13.40
C VAL A 105 -34.68 -8.51 -13.73
N HIS A 106 -34.99 -9.72 -14.20
CA HIS A 106 -36.35 -10.17 -14.44
C HIS A 106 -37.17 -10.10 -13.15
N ALA A 107 -38.42 -9.68 -13.29
CA ALA A 107 -39.36 -9.54 -12.18
C ALA A 107 -39.66 -10.90 -11.54
N HIS A 108 -39.20 -11.09 -10.31
CA HIS A 108 -39.69 -12.15 -9.42
C HIS A 108 -40.43 -11.49 -8.24
N PRO A 109 -41.65 -11.94 -7.91
CA PRO A 109 -42.47 -11.30 -6.89
C PRO A 109 -41.86 -11.49 -5.48
N CYS A 110 -41.80 -10.36 -4.79
CA CYS A 110 -41.21 -10.12 -3.47
C CYS A 110 -41.98 -10.85 -2.35
N THR A 111 -41.27 -11.56 -1.48
CA THR A 111 -41.74 -11.88 -0.12
C THR A 111 -41.02 -10.98 0.89
N PRO A 112 -41.71 -10.42 1.90
CA PRO A 112 -41.10 -9.46 2.83
C PRO A 112 -40.47 -10.17 4.03
N MET A 113 -39.23 -9.80 4.37
CA MET A 113 -38.60 -10.04 5.68
C MET A 113 -37.73 -8.81 6.07
N PRO A 114 -37.43 -8.63 7.37
CA PRO A 114 -37.65 -7.37 8.06
C PRO A 114 -36.48 -6.38 8.00
N ALA A 115 -36.81 -5.12 8.31
CA ALA A 115 -35.92 -3.97 8.32
C ALA A 115 -34.68 -4.20 9.21
N HIS A 116 -33.49 -4.23 8.57
CA HIS A 116 -32.23 -3.98 9.26
C HIS A 116 -31.73 -2.57 8.94
N ALA A 117 -31.29 -1.91 10.01
CA ALA A 117 -31.00 -0.49 10.10
C ALA A 117 -30.01 0.02 9.05
N HIS A 118 -30.30 1.22 8.55
CA HIS A 118 -29.42 1.99 7.69
C HIS A 118 -28.16 2.36 8.48
N VAL A 119 -27.03 1.71 8.17
CA VAL A 119 -25.72 2.16 8.67
C VAL A 119 -25.26 3.26 7.72
N HIS A 120 -25.34 4.52 8.17
CA HIS A 120 -24.78 5.65 7.45
C HIS A 120 -23.28 5.42 7.22
N ALA A 121 -22.86 5.45 5.96
CA ALA A 121 -21.46 5.42 5.58
C ALA A 121 -20.77 6.69 6.10
N HIS A 122 -19.93 6.54 7.13
CA HIS A 122 -19.05 7.60 7.58
C HIS A 122 -17.79 7.62 6.69
N ALA A 123 -17.49 8.77 6.12
CA ALA A 123 -16.24 9.03 5.41
C ALA A 123 -15.02 8.72 6.29
N PRO A 124 -13.87 8.31 5.72
CA PRO A 124 -12.66 8.11 6.51
C PRO A 124 -12.23 9.43 7.15
N VAL A 125 -12.37 9.51 8.47
CA VAL A 125 -11.83 10.60 9.29
C VAL A 125 -10.31 10.45 9.29
N VAL A 126 -9.62 11.32 8.57
CA VAL A 126 -8.19 11.57 8.79
C VAL A 126 -8.04 12.11 10.22
N PRO A 127 -7.24 11.49 11.10
CA PRO A 127 -7.03 12.02 12.45
C PRO A 127 -6.40 13.41 12.36
N SER A 128 -7.15 14.42 12.77
CA SER A 128 -6.74 15.83 12.83
C SER A 128 -5.92 16.11 14.10
N ASP A 129 -5.02 15.22 14.48
CA ASP A 129 -4.22 15.36 15.72
C ASP A 129 -2.71 15.40 15.47
N TYR A 130 -2.27 15.70 14.24
CA TYR A 130 -0.91 16.19 14.06
C TYR A 130 -0.85 17.67 14.51
N MET A 131 -1.03 17.88 15.82
CA MET A 131 -0.70 19.12 16.49
C MET A 131 0.82 19.28 16.43
N ILE A 132 1.29 20.00 15.42
CA ILE A 132 2.65 20.48 15.37
C ILE A 132 2.80 21.45 16.55
N ASP A 133 3.49 21.04 17.60
CA ASP A 133 3.76 21.88 18.76
C ASP A 133 4.63 23.06 18.31
N ARG A 134 3.97 24.22 18.10
CA ARG A 134 4.63 25.44 17.65
C ARG A 134 5.72 25.89 18.61
N LYS A 135 5.58 25.57 19.91
CA LYS A 135 6.60 25.87 20.91
C LYS A 135 7.84 25.01 20.69
N ALA A 136 7.67 23.74 20.37
CA ALA A 136 8.79 22.84 20.05
C ALA A 136 9.54 23.29 18.79
N ILE A 137 8.85 23.85 17.79
CA ILE A 137 9.51 24.44 16.61
C ILE A 137 10.31 25.69 17.00
N GLU A 138 9.71 26.61 17.76
CA GLU A 138 10.37 27.85 18.21
C GLU A 138 11.62 27.55 19.07
N ASP A 139 11.57 26.52 19.92
CA ASP A 139 12.71 26.08 20.74
C ASP A 139 13.86 25.51 19.88
N ILE A 140 13.54 24.72 18.84
CA ILE A 140 14.53 24.19 17.90
C ILE A 140 15.17 25.31 17.05
N GLU A 141 14.39 26.27 16.57
CA GLU A 141 14.91 27.41 15.81
C GLU A 141 15.86 28.29 16.64
N LYS A 142 15.58 28.41 17.94
CA LYS A 142 16.44 29.13 18.88
C LYS A 142 17.77 28.39 19.10
N GLU A 143 17.74 27.08 19.30
CA GLU A 143 18.98 26.27 19.41
C GLU A 143 19.84 26.36 18.14
N ILE A 144 19.23 26.29 16.96
CA ILE A 144 19.94 26.43 15.68
C ILE A 144 20.59 27.83 15.56
N THR A 145 19.90 28.87 16.03
CA THR A 145 20.41 30.25 16.00
C THR A 145 21.57 30.43 16.98
N GLU A 146 21.49 29.87 18.18
CA GLU A 146 22.56 29.92 19.18
C GLU A 146 23.80 29.13 18.73
N LEU A 147 23.62 27.94 18.14
CA LEU A 147 24.72 27.17 17.53
C LEU A 147 25.38 27.95 16.38
N ASN A 148 24.59 28.56 15.50
CA ASN A 148 25.12 29.38 14.41
C ASN A 148 25.84 30.65 14.89
N GLN A 149 25.55 31.14 16.10
CA GLN A 149 26.29 32.23 16.71
C GLN A 149 27.60 31.75 17.36
N PHE A 150 27.62 30.52 17.89
CA PHE A 150 28.80 29.91 18.50
C PHE A 150 29.85 29.45 17.48
N PHE A 151 29.44 29.08 16.26
CA PHE A 151 30.33 28.63 15.18
C PHE A 151 30.77 29.73 14.19
N ARG A 152 30.58 31.02 14.52
CA ARG A 152 31.19 32.12 13.75
C ARG A 152 32.63 32.36 14.23
N PHE A 153 33.58 31.65 13.62
CA PHE A 153 35.00 32.01 13.60
C PHE A 153 35.43 32.29 12.16
#